data_AF-A0A7J3KZF7-F1
#
_entry.id   AF-A0A7J3KZF7-F1
#
_cell.length_a   1.000
_cell.length_b   1.000
_cell.length_c   1.000
_cell.angle_alpha   90.00
_cell.angle_beta   90.00
_cell.angle_gamma   90.00
#
_symmetry.space_group_name_H-M   'P 1'
#
loop_
_entity.id
_entity.type
_entity.pdbx_description
1 polymer ?
#
loop_
_entity_poly.entity_id
_entity_poly.type
_entity_poly.pdbx_seq_one_letter_code
_entity_poly.pdbx_strand_id
1 'polypeptide(L)' 'MEKGAINEALECKISELEKFIGRRVRIRGWLYVKNTVGKISFLRIRDSSGIVQVVVKKDKVGEEIFEKMDKLKRESSLI' A
#
# COMPACT_ATOMS: atom_id res chain seq x y z
N MET A 1 3.62 -1.91 -18.17
CA MET A 1 3.10 -3.30 -18.20
C MET A 1 2.10 -3.63 -17.06
N GLU A 2 1.59 -2.68 -16.27
CA GLU A 2 0.91 -3.03 -15.00
C GLU A 2 -0.57 -2.68 -14.86
N LYS A 3 -1.22 -2.00 -15.81
CA LYS A 3 -2.64 -1.63 -15.66
C LYS A 3 -3.62 -2.82 -15.71
N GLY A 4 -3.20 -3.96 -16.24
CA GLY A 4 -4.04 -5.18 -16.26
C GLY A 4 -4.18 -5.82 -14.88
N ALA A 5 -3.09 -5.95 -14.13
CA ALA A 5 -3.07 -6.73 -12.89
C ALA A 5 -3.69 -6.01 -11.67
N ILE A 6 -3.87 -4.68 -11.74
CA ILE A 6 -4.60 -3.92 -10.71
C ILE A 6 -6.13 -4.08 -10.83
N ASN A 7 -6.65 -4.43 -12.02
CA ASN A 7 -8.09 -4.63 -12.22
C ASN A 7 -8.59 -6.00 -11.74
N GLU A 8 -7.70 -6.96 -11.49
CA GLU A 8 -8.04 -8.31 -11.01
C GLU A 8 -7.92 -8.47 -9.48
N ALA A 9 -7.45 -7.45 -8.77
CA ALA A 9 -7.25 -7.51 -7.33
C ALA A 9 -8.60 -7.39 -6.59
N LEU A 10 -8.82 -8.26 -5.60
CA LEU A 10 -10.04 -8.22 -4.78
C LEU A 10 -10.00 -7.05 -3.81
N GLU A 11 -11.10 -6.29 -3.73
CA GLU A 11 -11.24 -5.24 -2.74
C GLU A 11 -11.47 -5.84 -1.35
N CYS A 12 -10.72 -5.37 -0.36
CA CYS A 12 -10.71 -5.94 0.99
C CYS A 12 -10.58 -4.82 2.04
N LYS A 13 -11.32 -4.94 3.15
CA LYS A 13 -11.09 -4.11 4.35
C LYS A 13 -9.88 -4.63 5.12
N ILE A 14 -9.20 -3.76 5.86
CA ILE A 14 -8.01 -4.16 6.64
C ILE A 14 -8.33 -5.29 7.63
N SER A 15 -9.49 -5.22 8.30
CA SER A 15 -9.96 -6.26 9.23
C SER A 15 -10.14 -7.67 8.63
N GLU A 16 -10.17 -7.80 7.30
CA GLU A 16 -10.44 -9.08 6.64
C GLU A 16 -9.21 -9.70 5.96
N LEU A 17 -8.05 -9.05 6.07
CA LEU A 17 -6.83 -9.44 5.36
C LEU A 17 -6.36 -10.88 5.65
N GLU A 18 -6.68 -11.41 6.83
CA GLU A 18 -6.39 -12.81 7.19
C GLU A 18 -7.04 -13.82 6.23
N LYS A 19 -8.18 -13.48 5.61
CA LYS A 19 -8.89 -14.34 4.64
C LYS A 19 -8.20 -14.37 3.27
N PHE A 20 -7.21 -13.50 3.04
CA PHE A 20 -6.59 -13.28 1.74
C PHE A 20 -5.09 -13.55 1.73
N ILE A 21 -4.57 -14.33 2.69
CA ILE A 21 -3.16 -14.73 2.71
C ILE A 21 -2.78 -15.40 1.38
N GLY A 22 -1.65 -14.96 0.81
CA GLY A 22 -1.15 -15.44 -0.48
C GLY A 22 -1.88 -14.89 -1.71
N ARG A 23 -2.89 -14.03 -1.54
CA ARG A 23 -3.67 -13.45 -2.64
C ARG A 23 -3.33 -11.98 -2.85
N ARG A 24 -3.54 -11.50 -4.07
CA ARG A 24 -3.45 -10.08 -4.40
C ARG A 24 -4.77 -9.39 -4.06
N VAL A 25 -4.70 -8.36 -3.23
CA VAL A 25 -5.84 -7.56 -2.80
C VAL A 25 -5.60 -6.08 -3.05
N ARG A 26 -6.68 -5.32 -3.12
CA ARG A 26 -6.68 -3.86 -3.11
C ARG A 26 -7.30 -3.37 -1.81
N ILE A 27 -6.56 -2.52 -1.12
CA ILE A 27 -7.01 -1.82 0.09
C ILE A 27 -7.14 -0.34 -0.24
N ARG A 28 -8.16 0.30 0.34
CA ARG A 28 -8.35 1.75 0.27
C ARG A 28 -8.25 2.32 1.68
N GLY A 29 -7.63 3.47 1.83
CA GLY A 29 -7.48 4.07 3.15
C GLY A 29 -6.60 5.31 3.14
N TRP A 30 -6.08 5.64 4.31
CA TRP A 30 -5.28 6.83 4.54
C TRP A 30 -3.91 6.44 5.07
N LEU A 31 -2.88 7.17 4.63
CA LEU A 31 -1.54 7.02 5.19
C LEU A 31 -1.52 7.49 6.64
N TYR A 32 -1.35 6.57 7.59
CA TYR A 32 -1.19 6.92 9.00
C TYR A 32 0.22 7.42 9.29
N VAL A 33 1.24 6.74 8.79
CA VAL A 33 2.65 7.14 8.93
C VAL A 33 3.52 6.34 7.98
N LYS A 34 4.64 6.94 7.57
CA LYS A 34 5.62 6.36 6.65
C LYS A 34 7.02 6.53 7.20
N ASN A 35 7.82 5.48 7.11
CA ASN A 35 9.25 5.52 7.38
C ASN A 35 9.99 4.91 6.19
N THR A 36 11.01 5.59 5.67
CA THR A 36 11.81 5.11 4.54
C THR A 36 13.23 4.81 5.04
N VAL A 37 13.74 3.62 4.74
CA VAL A 37 15.09 3.17 5.07
C VAL A 37 15.76 2.68 3.79
N GLY A 38 16.67 3.48 3.25
CA GLY A 38 17.34 3.18 1.99
C GLY A 38 16.36 2.99 0.83
N LYS A 39 16.25 1.75 0.33
CA LYS A 39 15.40 1.39 -0.83
C LYS A 39 14.04 0.76 -0.42
N ILE A 40 13.72 0.77 0.86
CA ILE A 40 12.48 0.18 1.42
C ILE A 40 11.70 1.26 2.15
N SER A 41 10.39 1.33 1.92
CA SER A 41 9.49 2.18 2.68
C SER A 41 8.42 1.35 3.37
N PHE A 42 8.16 1.69 4.63
CA PHE A 42 7.16 1.09 5.49
C PHE A 42 6.02 2.07 5.65
N LEU A 43 4.87 1.77 5.05
CA LEU A 43 3.66 2.57 5.15
C LEU A 43 2.72 1.87 6.11
N ARG A 44 2.25 2.57 7.14
CA ARG A 44 1.09 2.14 7.90
C ARG A 44 -0.14 2.80 7.28
N ILE A 45 -1.02 1.99 6.70
CA ILE A 45 -2.27 2.44 6.09
C ILE A 45 -3.40 2.12 7.05
N ARG A 46 -4.30 3.09 7.26
CA ARG A 46 -5.48 2.93 8.11
C ARG A 46 -6.75 3.03 7.27
N ASP A 47 -7.77 2.27 7.65
CA ASP A 47 -9.15 2.43 7.18
C ASP A 47 -10.08 2.54 8.40
N SER A 48 -11.40 2.42 8.22
CA SER A 48 -12.36 2.42 9.32
C SER A 48 -12.35 1.15 10.17
N SER A 49 -11.64 0.11 9.75
CA SER A 49 -11.61 -1.22 10.36
C SER A 49 -10.28 -1.58 11.03
N GLY A 50 -9.18 -0.90 10.70
CA GLY A 50 -7.90 -1.13 11.35
C GLY A 50 -6.71 -0.42 10.70
N ILE A 51 -5.51 -0.87 11.05
CA ILE A 51 -4.22 -0.40 10.51
C ILE A 51 -3.42 -1.61 10.01
N VAL A 52 -2.84 -1.50 8.82
CA VAL A 52 -1.94 -2.51 8.23
C VAL A 52 -0.60 -1.90 7.85
N GLN A 53 0.48 -2.67 7.99
CA GLN A 53 1.79 -2.31 7.47
C GLN A 53 1.98 -2.83 6.04
N VAL A 54 2.29 -1.93 5.12
CA VAL A 54 2.64 -2.22 3.73
C VAL A 54 4.13 -1.91 3.52
N VAL A 55 4.86 -2.91 3.00
CA VAL A 55 6.28 -2.79 2.71
C VAL A 55 6.46 -2.59 1.20
N VAL A 56 7.02 -1.46 0.82
CA VAL A 56 7.28 -1.10 -0.57
C VAL A 56 8.77 -1.14 -0.83
N LYS A 57 9.20 -1.88 -1.86
CA LYS A 57 10.61 -1.96 -2.26
C LYS A 57 10.80 -1.28 -3.61
N LYS A 58 11.82 -0.40 -3.73
CA LYS A 58 12.09 0.40 -4.94
C LYS A 58 12.30 -0.46 -6.19
N ASP A 59 12.91 -1.63 -6.05
CA ASP A 59 13.14 -2.59 -7.14
C ASP A 59 11.84 -3.23 -7.69
N LYS A 60 10.77 -3.26 -6.88
CA LYS A 60 9.48 -3.85 -7.27
C LYS A 60 8.52 -2.84 -7.90
N VAL A 61 8.55 -1.58 -7.45
CA VAL A 61 7.62 -0.55 -7.95
C VAL A 61 8.27 0.44 -8.93
N GLY A 62 9.60 0.40 -9.08
CA GLY A 62 10.34 1.35 -9.89
C GLY A 62 10.55 2.70 -9.19
N GLU A 63 11.44 3.50 -9.76
CA GLU A 63 11.88 4.77 -9.16
C GLU A 63 10.77 5.82 -9.10
N GLU A 64 10.02 5.99 -10.19
CA GLU A 64 8.96 6.99 -10.29
C GLU A 64 7.87 6.81 -9.20
N ILE A 65 7.39 5.57 -9.02
CA ILE A 65 6.37 5.26 -8.02
C ILE A 65 6.93 5.41 -6.61
N PHE A 66 8.17 4.97 -6.40
CA PHE A 66 8.82 5.07 -5.09
C PHE A 66 8.98 6.54 -4.65
N GLU A 67 9.42 7.43 -5.54
CA GLU A 67 9.55 8.86 -5.25
C GLU A 67 8.20 9.53 -5.01
N LYS A 68 7.17 9.18 -5.79
CA LYS A 68 5.80 9.68 -5.56
C LYS A 68 5.29 9.29 -4.17
N MET A 69 5.50 8.04 -3.78
CA MET A 69 5.12 7.53 -2.47
C MET A 69 5.92 8.20 -1.33
N ASP A 70 7.21 8.49 -1.55
CA ASP A 70 8.04 9.18 -0.57
C ASP A 70 7.63 10.65 -0.35
N LYS A 71 6.86 11.24 -1.27
CA LYS A 71 6.24 12.57 -1.09
C LYS A 71 4.89 12.56 -0.38
N LEU A 72 4.27 11.39 -0.16
CA LEU A 72 2.98 11.30 0.53
C LEU A 72 3.08 11.81 1.97
N LYS A 73 2.11 12.64 2.34
CA LYS A 73 1.96 13.20 3.69
C LYS A 73 0.97 12.37 4.52
N ARG A 74 1.02 12.52 5.85
CA ARG A 74 0.03 11.92 6.74
C ARG A 74 -1.39 12.30 6.31
N GLU A 75 -2.32 11.36 6.39
CA GLU A 75 -3.71 11.46 5.94
C GLU A 75 -3.91 11.59 4.42
N SER A 76 -2.88 11.33 3.61
CA SER A 76 -3.07 11.19 2.16
C SER A 76 -3.98 9.99 1.86
N SER A 77 -4.99 10.21 1.01
CA SER A 77 -5.90 9.15 0.54
C SER A 77 -5.21 8.25 -0.48
N LEU A 78 -5.37 6.94 -0.33
CA LEU A 78 -4.79 5.88 -1.17
C LEU A 78 -5.92 5.01 -1.73
N ILE A 79 -5.94 4.85 -3.07
CA ILE A 79 -6.96 4.11 -3.84
C ILE A 79 -6.38 3.19 -4.90
#